data_AF-A0AAQ3NL25-F1
#
_entry.id   AF-A0AAQ3NL25-F1
#
_cell.length_a   1.000
_cell.length_b   1.000
_cell.length_c   1.000
_cell.angle_alpha   90.00
_cell.angle_beta   90.00
_cell.angle_gamma   90.00
#
_symmetry.space_group_name_H-M   'P 1'
#
loop_
_entity.id
_entity.type
_entity.pdbx_description
1 polymer ?
#
loop_
_entity_poly.entity_id
_entity_poly.type
_entity_poly.pdbx_seq_one_letter_code
_entity_poly.pdbx_strand_id
1 'polypeptide(L)'
;MDATQQADTTGMFTCPHTGVALRALIKLRNSGVIGARERVVVVSTAHGLKFAQSKIDYHTGAIPGMGRFANPPVSVKADFGSVMDKLKDFLHDKSPKSNIS
;
A
#
# COMPACT_ATOMS: atom_id res chain seq x y z
N MET A 1 -7.42 1.95 -7.27
CA MET A 1 -7.22 1.13 -6.06
C MET A 1 -6.00 1.54 -5.24
N ASP A 2 -5.07 2.31 -5.79
CA ASP A 2 -3.83 2.72 -5.10
C ASP A 2 -4.01 3.29 -3.69
N ALA A 3 -5.05 4.11 -3.43
CA ALA A 3 -5.27 4.65 -2.09
C ALA A 3 -5.65 3.57 -1.05
N THR A 4 -6.42 2.56 -1.45
CA THR A 4 -6.68 1.36 -0.63
C THR A 4 -5.37 0.64 -0.32
N GLN A 5 -4.52 0.47 -1.33
CA GLN A 5 -3.28 -0.31 -1.18
C GLN A 5 -2.22 0.44 -0.38
N GLN A 6 -2.11 1.76 -0.53
CA GLN A 6 -1.32 2.58 0.37
C GLN A 6 -1.81 2.46 1.83
N ALA A 7 -3.12 2.48 2.06
CA ALA A 7 -3.67 2.28 3.41
C ALA A 7 -3.27 0.91 3.96
N ASP A 8 -3.38 -0.14 3.16
CA ASP A 8 -3.09 -1.50 3.60
C ASP A 8 -1.59 -1.71 3.91
N THR A 9 -0.68 -1.02 3.19
CA THR A 9 0.76 -1.04 3.53
C THR A 9 1.09 -0.46 4.91
N THR A 10 0.14 0.25 5.54
CA THR A 10 0.28 0.76 6.91
C THR A 10 -0.29 -0.19 7.98
N GLY A 11 -0.71 -1.40 7.60
CA GLY A 11 -1.26 -2.42 8.50
C GLY A 11 -2.79 -2.47 8.55
N MET A 12 -3.49 -1.69 7.73
CA MET A 12 -4.94 -1.79 7.58
C MET A 12 -5.34 -2.90 6.60
N PHE A 13 -6.65 -3.19 6.56
CA PHE A 13 -7.25 -4.01 5.51
C PHE A 13 -8.57 -3.38 5.07
N THR A 14 -8.46 -2.35 4.23
CA THR A 14 -9.57 -1.42 3.95
C THR A 14 -10.47 -1.88 2.80
N CYS A 15 -11.74 -1.46 2.82
CA CYS A 15 -12.64 -1.68 1.67
C CYS A 15 -12.37 -0.67 0.54
N PRO A 16 -12.82 -0.92 -0.71
CA PRO A 16 -12.61 0.00 -1.83
C PRO A 16 -13.16 1.41 -1.58
N HIS A 17 -14.30 1.54 -0.90
CA HIS A 17 -14.90 2.84 -0.57
C HIS A 17 -14.05 3.64 0.42
N THR A 18 -13.36 2.99 1.36
CA THR A 18 -12.37 3.66 2.21
C THR A 18 -11.23 4.24 1.36
N GLY A 19 -10.80 3.54 0.31
CA GLY A 19 -9.80 4.06 -0.63
C GLY A 19 -10.27 5.30 -1.39
N VAL A 20 -11.54 5.35 -1.79
CA VAL A 20 -12.15 6.56 -2.39
C VAL A 20 -12.14 7.72 -1.38
N ALA A 21 -12.55 7.47 -0.14
CA ALA A 21 -12.55 8.47 0.92
C ALA A 21 -11.14 8.99 1.23
N LEU A 22 -10.14 8.11 1.34
CA LEU A 22 -8.74 8.49 1.53
C LEU A 22 -8.20 9.28 0.35
N ARG A 23 -8.55 8.92 -0.90
CA ARG A 23 -8.15 9.71 -2.07
C ARG A 23 -8.76 11.11 -2.06
N ALA A 24 -10.02 11.25 -1.65
CA ALA A 24 -10.66 12.55 -1.49
C ALA A 24 -9.98 13.36 -0.38
N LEU A 25 -9.71 12.74 0.78
CA LEU A 25 -9.00 13.37 1.89
C LEU A 25 -7.62 13.88 1.46
N ILE A 26 -6.83 13.07 0.74
CA ILE A 26 -5.52 13.49 0.22
C ILE A 26 -5.65 14.69 -0.71
N LYS A 27 -6.65 14.70 -1.62
CA LYS A 27 -6.91 15.84 -2.50
C LYS A 27 -7.24 17.11 -1.71
N LEU A 28 -8.14 17.01 -0.72
CA LEU A 28 -8.57 18.15 0.11
C LEU A 28 -7.45 18.68 1.01
N ARG A 29 -6.58 17.79 1.52
CA ARG A 29 -5.36 18.18 2.24
C ARG A 29 -4.43 18.94 1.30
N ASN A 30 -4.18 18.41 0.10
CA ASN A 30 -3.28 19.04 -0.86
C ASN A 30 -3.78 20.40 -1.36
N SER A 31 -5.10 20.61 -1.44
CA SER A 31 -5.70 21.89 -1.80
C SER A 31 -5.87 22.85 -0.60
N GLY A 32 -5.45 22.47 0.60
CA GLY A 32 -5.56 23.28 1.80
C GLY A 32 -6.97 23.44 2.36
N VAL A 33 -7.95 22.68 1.85
CA VAL A 33 -9.34 22.71 2.34
C VAL A 33 -9.46 22.02 3.71
N ILE A 34 -8.64 20.98 3.93
CA ILE A 34 -8.49 20.32 5.23
C ILE A 34 -7.08 20.60 5.74
N GLY A 35 -6.96 21.26 6.89
CA GLY A 35 -5.68 21.56 7.54
C GLY A 35 -4.97 20.33 8.13
N ALA A 36 -3.65 20.39 8.24
CA ALA A 36 -2.82 19.26 8.71
C ALA A 36 -3.05 18.85 10.17
N ARG A 37 -3.65 19.73 11.00
CA ARG A 37 -3.95 19.49 12.42
C ARG A 37 -5.44 19.31 12.70
N GLU A 38 -6.27 19.29 11.66
CA GLU A 38 -7.70 19.06 11.83
C GLU A 38 -7.99 17.62 12.21
N ARG A 39 -9.00 17.42 13.05
CA ARG A 39 -9.50 16.09 13.39
C ARG A 39 -10.40 15.60 12.27
N VAL A 40 -9.93 14.60 11.52
CA VAL A 40 -10.69 13.99 10.43
C VAL A 40 -11.02 12.54 10.76
N VAL A 41 -12.26 12.14 10.53
CA VAL A 41 -12.71 10.74 10.68
C VAL A 41 -13.18 10.24 9.31
N VAL A 42 -12.59 9.14 8.84
CA VAL A 42 -13.02 8.45 7.63
C VAL A 42 -13.92 7.29 8.01
N VAL A 43 -15.12 7.23 7.45
CA VAL A 43 -16.09 6.15 7.73
C VAL A 43 -15.82 4.96 6.82
N SER A 44 -15.47 3.80 7.41
CA SER A 44 -15.37 2.53 6.69
C SER A 44 -16.71 1.79 6.79
N THR A 45 -17.42 1.66 5.67
CA THR A 45 -18.79 1.11 5.65
C THR A 45 -18.83 -0.40 5.48
N ALA A 46 -17.71 -1.03 5.12
CA ALA A 46 -17.61 -2.47 4.95
C ALA A 46 -16.27 -3.00 5.43
N HIS A 47 -16.27 -4.26 5.88
CA HIS A 47 -15.06 -4.96 6.27
C HIS A 47 -14.22 -5.33 5.03
N GLY A 48 -12.90 -5.11 5.07
CA GLY A 48 -12.01 -5.39 3.94
C GLY A 48 -12.02 -6.85 3.48
N LEU A 49 -12.28 -7.80 4.40
CA LEU A 49 -12.42 -9.25 4.11
C LEU A 49 -13.46 -9.56 3.02
N LYS A 50 -14.45 -8.71 2.80
CA LYS A 50 -15.42 -8.87 1.70
C LYS A 50 -14.80 -8.66 0.31
N PHE A 51 -13.57 -8.12 0.24
CA PHE A 51 -12.92 -7.69 -0.99
C PHE A 51 -11.55 -8.35 -1.18
N ALA A 52 -11.30 -9.50 -0.56
CA ALA A 52 -10.04 -10.22 -0.68
C ALA A 52 -9.66 -10.51 -2.15
N GLN A 53 -10.61 -10.95 -2.97
CA GLN A 53 -10.35 -11.24 -4.39
C GLN A 53 -9.82 -10.00 -5.14
N SER A 54 -10.45 -8.85 -4.92
CA SER A 54 -10.03 -7.60 -5.56
C SER A 54 -8.61 -7.20 -5.19
N LYS A 55 -8.16 -7.53 -3.96
CA LYS A 55 -6.78 -7.30 -3.51
C LYS A 55 -5.82 -8.31 -4.13
N ILE A 56 -6.22 -9.59 -4.23
CA ILE A 56 -5.45 -10.63 -4.92
C ILE A 56 -5.18 -10.16 -6.36
N ASP A 57 -6.22 -9.78 -7.10
CA ASP A 57 -6.10 -9.36 -8.50
C ASP A 57 -5.16 -8.14 -8.66
N TYR A 58 -5.19 -7.20 -7.71
CA TYR A 58 -4.26 -6.06 -7.70
C TYR A 58 -2.81 -6.49 -7.48
N HIS A 59 -2.54 -7.37 -6.51
CA HIS A 59 -1.17 -7.77 -6.17
C HIS A 59 -0.58 -8.80 -7.14
N THR A 60 -1.40 -9.51 -7.91
CA THR A 60 -0.97 -10.47 -8.94
C THR A 60 -0.83 -9.87 -10.33
N GLY A 61 -1.16 -8.58 -10.50
CA GLY A 61 -1.10 -7.91 -11.80
C GLY A 61 -2.24 -8.31 -12.75
N ALA A 62 -3.32 -8.90 -12.25
CA ALA A 62 -4.47 -9.33 -13.05
C ALA A 62 -5.37 -8.16 -13.51
N ILE A 63 -5.10 -6.94 -13.04
CA ILE A 63 -5.84 -5.73 -13.40
C ILE A 63 -4.99 -4.86 -14.34
N PRO A 64 -5.31 -4.80 -15.65
CA PRO A 64 -4.55 -4.00 -16.61
C PRO A 64 -4.47 -2.52 -16.23
N GLY A 65 -3.26 -1.95 -16.32
CA GLY A 65 -3.03 -0.53 -16.01
C GLY A 65 -3.07 -0.17 -14.51
N MET A 66 -3.11 -1.17 -13.62
CA MET A 66 -3.00 -0.98 -12.17
C MET A 66 -1.82 -1.80 -11.60
N GLY A 67 -1.48 -1.58 -10.32
CA GLY A 67 -0.42 -2.34 -9.64
C GLY A 67 0.79 -1.52 -9.18
N ARG A 68 0.68 -0.18 -9.09
CA ARG A 68 1.76 0.69 -8.60
C ARG A 68 2.30 0.28 -7.23
N PHE A 69 1.44 -0.27 -6.37
CA PHE A 69 1.78 -0.76 -5.03
C PHE A 69 1.61 -2.28 -4.92
N ALA A 70 1.71 -3.01 -6.05
CA ALA A 70 1.62 -4.46 -6.04
C ALA A 70 2.78 -5.05 -5.23
N ASN A 71 2.53 -6.18 -4.58
CA ASN A 71 3.48 -6.87 -3.70
C ASN A 71 3.33 -8.38 -3.92
N PRO A 72 3.62 -8.88 -5.13
CA PRO A 72 3.55 -10.30 -5.41
C PRO A 72 4.64 -11.06 -4.62
N PRO A 73 4.41 -12.33 -4.28
CA PRO A 73 5.46 -13.18 -3.75
C PRO A 73 6.70 -13.23 -4.67
N VAL A 74 7.89 -13.26 -4.08
CA VAL A 74 9.15 -13.39 -4.82
C VAL A 74 9.60 -14.85 -4.75
N SER A 75 9.67 -15.51 -5.91
CA SER A 75 10.21 -16.87 -6.02
C SER A 75 11.72 -16.87 -5.85
N VAL A 76 12.23 -17.78 -5.02
CA VAL A 76 13.67 -17.94 -4.73
C VAL A 76 14.05 -19.42 -4.76
N LYS A 77 15.29 -19.74 -5.15
CA LYS A 77 15.80 -21.11 -5.09
C LYS A 77 15.92 -21.56 -3.64
N ALA A 78 15.76 -22.87 -3.39
CA ALA A 78 15.95 -23.49 -2.08
C ALA A 78 17.45 -23.60 -1.73
N ASP A 79 18.09 -22.44 -1.59
CA ASP A 79 19.52 -22.26 -1.38
C ASP A 79 19.72 -21.06 -0.44
N PHE A 80 20.58 -21.24 0.56
CA PHE A 80 20.87 -20.22 1.57
C PHE A 80 21.36 -18.91 0.95
N GLY A 81 22.25 -18.98 -0.05
CA GLY A 81 22.79 -17.81 -0.73
C GLY A 81 21.70 -16.99 -1.41
N SER A 82 20.89 -17.63 -2.25
CA SER A 82 19.77 -16.98 -2.96
C SER A 82 18.77 -16.33 -2.01
N VAL A 83 18.48 -16.96 -0.87
CA VAL A 83 17.58 -16.39 0.15
C VAL A 83 18.20 -15.17 0.81
N MET A 84 19.47 -15.27 1.24
CA MET A 84 20.17 -14.17 1.90
C MET A 84 20.34 -12.95 1.00
N ASP A 85 20.59 -13.16 -0.30
CA ASP A 85 20.69 -12.07 -1.27
C ASP A 85 19.36 -11.30 -1.39
N LYS A 86 18.24 -12.01 -1.51
CA LYS A 86 16.91 -11.38 -1.56
C LYS A 86 16.54 -10.63 -0.28
N LEU A 87 16.93 -11.16 0.88
CA LEU A 87 16.71 -10.49 2.16
C LEU A 87 17.55 -9.22 2.29
N LYS A 88 18.83 -9.26 1.89
CA LYS A 88 19.71 -8.08 1.89
C LYS A 88 19.17 -6.99 0.96
N ASP A 89 18.77 -7.36 -0.25
CA ASP A 89 18.15 -6.43 -1.20
C ASP A 89 16.94 -5.73 -0.58
N PHE A 90 16.03 -6.50 0.02
CA PHE A 90 14.81 -5.97 0.65
C PHE A 90 15.08 -5.05 1.85
N LEU A 91 16.05 -5.40 2.70
CA LEU A 91 16.39 -4.59 3.88
C LEU A 91 17.18 -3.33 3.51
N HIS A 92 18.05 -3.39 2.51
CA HIS A 92 18.76 -2.21 1.99
C HIS A 92 17.79 -1.22 1.34
N ASP A 93 16.82 -1.69 0.56
CA ASP A 93 15.81 -0.83 -0.08
C ASP A 93 14.89 -0.15 0.96
N LYS A 94 14.74 -0.75 2.14
CA LYS A 94 14.00 -0.18 3.29
C LYS A 94 14.85 0.63 4.26
N SER A 95 16.17 0.70 4.07
CA SER A 95 17.04 1.49 4.95
C SER A 95 16.79 2.98 4.70
N PRO A 96 16.61 3.82 5.75
CA PRO A 96 16.49 5.26 5.55
C PRO A 96 17.77 5.74 4.86
N LYS A 97 17.65 6.34 3.68
CA LYS A 97 18.78 7.03 3.02
C LYS A 97 19.26 8.10 4.00
N SER A 98 20.45 7.90 4.57
CA SER A 98 21.08 8.89 5.44
C SER A 98 21.41 10.12 4.60
N ASN A 99 20.50 11.08 4.55
CA ASN A 99 20.81 12.42 4.08
C ASN A 99 21.60 13.13 5.19
N ILE A 100 22.88 12.79 5.29
CA ILE A 100 23.86 13.64 5.97
C ILE A 100 24.54 14.42 4.85
N SER A 101 24.08 15.65 4.67
CA SER A 101 24.80 16.74 4.00
C SER A 101 25.22 17.75 5.05
#